data_AF-A0A955K1K7-F1
#
_entry.id   AF-A0A955K1K7-F1
#
_cell.length_a   1.000
_cell.length_b   1.000
_cell.length_c   1.000
_cell.angle_alpha   90.00
_cell.angle_beta   90.00
_cell.angle_gamma   90.00
#
_symmetry.space_group_name_H-M   'P 1'
#
loop_
_entity.id
_entity.type
_entity.pdbx_description
1 polymer ?
#
loop_
_entity_poly.entity_id
_entity_poly.type
_entity_poly.pdbx_seq_one_letter_code
_entity_poly.pdbx_strand_id
1 'polypeptide(L)'
;NIGGGLNLSGLTSAEGLTLPNSIGGSLSLYSLTSAEGLTLPNSIGGDLSLYSLTSAEGLTLPNSIGGSLDLTSLTSAEGLTLPSSVGGDLDLYRLTSAEGLTLPNNIGGYLYLKSLTYTENESLRQARPDLRII
;
A
#
# COMPACT_ATOMS: atom_id res chain seq x y z
N ASN A 1 10.79 1.03 -18.44
CA ASN A 1 10.84 2.15 -17.49
C ASN A 1 10.17 3.35 -18.11
N ILE A 2 9.33 4.07 -17.38
CA ILE A 2 8.75 5.35 -17.81
C ILE A 2 9.10 6.43 -16.79
N GLY A 3 9.32 7.68 -17.25
CA GLY A 3 9.62 8.81 -16.36
C GLY A 3 8.39 9.44 -15.73
N GLY A 4 7.22 9.34 -16.38
CA GLY A 4 5.95 9.86 -15.89
C GLY A 4 5.17 8.87 -15.02
N GLY A 5 3.95 9.25 -14.64
CA GLY A 5 2.99 8.37 -13.98
C GLY A 5 2.10 7.61 -14.96
N LEU A 6 1.40 6.60 -14.46
CA LEU A 6 0.43 5.80 -15.20
C LEU A 6 -0.90 5.79 -14.45
N ASN A 7 -1.96 6.23 -15.13
CA ASN A 7 -3.31 6.23 -14.57
C ASN A 7 -4.14 5.12 -15.23
N LEU A 8 -4.46 4.09 -14.46
CA LEU A 8 -5.32 2.97 -14.81
C LEU A 8 -6.49 2.86 -13.81
N SER A 9 -6.95 4.00 -13.29
CA SER A 9 -7.93 4.03 -12.19
C SER A 9 -9.22 3.29 -12.48
N GLY A 10 -9.65 3.21 -13.76
CA GLY A 10 -10.84 2.48 -14.18
C GLY A 10 -10.64 0.98 -14.47
N LEU A 11 -9.42 0.45 -14.29
CA LEU A 11 -9.13 -0.96 -14.53
C LEU A 11 -9.70 -1.82 -13.39
N THR A 12 -10.55 -2.80 -13.73
CA THR A 12 -11.21 -3.69 -12.76
C THR A 12 -10.56 -5.08 -12.67
N SER A 13 -9.68 -5.43 -13.60
CA SER A 13 -8.90 -6.68 -13.62
C SER A 13 -7.49 -6.44 -14.14
N ALA A 14 -6.50 -7.13 -13.56
CA ALA A 14 -5.10 -7.09 -14.01
C ALA A 14 -4.76 -8.19 -15.03
N GLU A 15 -5.75 -8.97 -15.49
CA GLU A 15 -5.52 -10.03 -16.48
C GLU A 15 -4.91 -9.46 -17.77
N GLY A 16 -3.76 -10.02 -18.18
CA GLY A 16 -3.03 -9.56 -19.36
C GLY A 16 -2.36 -8.19 -19.21
N LEU A 17 -2.43 -7.55 -18.03
CA LEU A 17 -1.78 -6.27 -17.78
C LEU A 17 -0.26 -6.45 -17.74
N THR A 18 0.44 -5.73 -18.61
CA THR A 18 1.90 -5.63 -18.57
C THR A 18 2.30 -4.21 -18.15
N LEU A 19 2.91 -4.08 -16.98
CA LEU A 19 3.44 -2.82 -16.46
C LEU A 19 4.94 -2.68 -16.78
N PRO A 20 5.47 -1.46 -16.94
CA PRO A 20 6.91 -1.26 -17.05
C PRO A 20 7.62 -1.65 -15.73
N ASN A 21 8.86 -2.15 -15.83
CA ASN A 21 9.66 -2.53 -14.66
C ASN A 21 9.86 -1.43 -13.62
N SER A 22 9.75 -0.15 -14.02
CA SER A 22 9.91 1.01 -13.14
C SER A 22 9.08 2.18 -13.64
N ILE A 23 8.49 2.94 -12.71
CA ILE A 23 7.69 4.14 -12.98
C ILE A 23 8.30 5.29 -12.15
N GLY A 24 8.68 6.39 -12.82
CA GLY A 24 9.23 7.58 -12.15
C GLY A 24 8.16 8.40 -11.43
N GLY A 25 6.92 8.42 -11.93
CA GLY A 25 5.76 9.07 -11.30
C GLY A 25 4.88 8.10 -10.51
N SER A 26 3.61 8.47 -10.35
CA SER A 26 2.61 7.66 -9.61
C SER A 26 1.95 6.59 -10.49
N LEU A 27 1.48 5.50 -9.87
CA LEU A 27 0.64 4.46 -10.47
C LEU A 27 -0.71 4.42 -9.77
N SER A 28 -1.80 4.61 -10.52
CA SER A 28 -3.16 4.46 -10.00
C SER A 28 -3.83 3.22 -10.59
N LEU A 29 -4.22 2.29 -9.71
CA LEU A 29 -5.04 1.10 -9.97
C LEU A 29 -6.30 1.15 -9.09
N TYR A 30 -6.87 2.35 -8.94
CA TYR A 30 -7.87 2.69 -7.94
C TYR A 30 -9.05 1.70 -7.85
N SER A 31 -9.64 1.30 -8.98
CA SER A 31 -10.80 0.39 -9.03
C SER A 31 -10.48 -1.09 -9.06
N LEU A 32 -9.20 -1.48 -8.98
CA LEU A 32 -8.81 -2.89 -8.99
C LEU A 32 -9.18 -3.54 -7.64
N THR A 33 -10.03 -4.58 -7.68
CA THR A 33 -10.55 -5.21 -6.46
C THR A 33 -9.80 -6.47 -6.03
N SER A 34 -8.95 -7.02 -6.90
CA SER A 34 -8.12 -8.21 -6.68
C SER A 34 -6.71 -7.99 -7.25
N ALA A 35 -5.69 -8.54 -6.58
CA ALA A 35 -4.31 -8.53 -7.04
C ALA A 35 -3.97 -9.75 -7.93
N GLU A 36 -4.95 -10.61 -8.23
CA GLU A 36 -4.74 -11.75 -9.12
C GLU A 36 -4.23 -11.31 -10.50
N GLY A 37 -3.13 -11.92 -10.95
CA GLY A 37 -2.47 -11.57 -12.21
C GLY A 37 -1.72 -10.23 -12.19
N LEU A 38 -1.75 -9.48 -11.09
CA LEU A 38 -1.05 -8.20 -10.98
C LEU A 38 0.45 -8.42 -10.68
N THR A 39 1.31 -7.96 -11.58
CA THR A 39 2.73 -7.79 -11.31
C THR A 39 3.05 -6.29 -11.26
N LEU A 40 3.37 -5.78 -10.06
CA LEU A 40 3.74 -4.37 -9.88
C LEU A 40 5.18 -4.10 -10.35
N PRO A 41 5.50 -2.84 -10.74
CA PRO A 41 6.87 -2.42 -10.99
C PRO A 41 7.77 -2.64 -9.77
N ASN A 42 9.07 -2.87 -9.99
CA ASN A 42 10.03 -3.02 -8.90
C ASN A 42 10.24 -1.72 -8.09
N SER A 43 9.95 -0.57 -8.70
CA SER A 43 10.06 0.75 -8.08
C SER A 43 9.05 1.72 -8.68
N ILE A 44 8.44 2.51 -7.79
CA ILE A 44 7.52 3.61 -8.10
C ILE A 44 8.05 4.86 -7.39
N GLY A 45 8.38 5.89 -8.16
CA GLY A 45 8.92 7.15 -7.63
C GLY A 45 7.85 8.08 -7.04
N GLY A 46 6.60 7.96 -7.48
CA GLY A 46 5.45 8.66 -6.93
C GLY A 46 4.58 7.77 -6.04
N ASP A 47 3.27 8.03 -6.06
CA ASP A 47 2.28 7.31 -5.26
C ASP A 47 1.87 5.98 -5.91
N LEU A 48 1.44 5.01 -5.10
CA LEU A 48 0.75 3.81 -5.54
C LEU A 48 -0.65 3.78 -4.89
N SER A 49 -1.69 3.84 -5.72
CA SER A 49 -3.08 3.67 -5.24
C SER A 49 -3.66 2.34 -5.68
N LEU A 50 -4.01 1.53 -4.69
CA LEU A 50 -4.74 0.26 -4.77
C LEU A 50 -6.02 0.35 -3.92
N TYR A 51 -6.65 1.52 -3.93
CA TYR A 51 -7.72 1.91 -3.01
C TYR A 51 -8.82 0.85 -2.83
N SER A 52 -9.29 0.24 -3.93
CA SER A 52 -10.42 -0.71 -3.90
C SER A 52 -10.01 -2.16 -3.64
N LEU A 53 -8.73 -2.44 -3.45
CA LEU A 53 -8.25 -3.79 -3.17
C LEU A 53 -8.76 -4.23 -1.80
N THR A 54 -9.41 -5.39 -1.74
CA THR A 54 -10.07 -5.89 -0.52
C THR A 54 -9.28 -6.98 0.21
N SER A 55 -8.33 -7.61 -0.48
CA SER A 55 -7.43 -8.63 0.05
C SER A 55 -6.00 -8.40 -0.47
N ALA A 56 -5.00 -8.72 0.36
CA ALA A 56 -3.59 -8.70 -0.04
C ALA A 56 -3.13 -10.04 -0.65
N GLU A 57 -4.02 -11.02 -0.80
CA GLU A 57 -3.68 -12.30 -1.41
C GLU A 57 -3.13 -12.12 -2.83
N GLY A 58 -1.96 -12.70 -3.09
CA GLY A 58 -1.25 -12.57 -4.37
C GLY A 58 -0.60 -11.21 -4.62
N LEU A 59 -0.74 -10.24 -3.70
CA LEU A 59 -0.13 -8.91 -3.85
C LEU A 59 1.35 -8.93 -3.47
N THR A 60 2.21 -8.56 -4.42
CA THR A 60 3.62 -8.25 -4.15
C THR A 60 3.88 -6.77 -4.39
N LEU A 61 4.13 -6.02 -3.31
CA LEU A 61 4.43 -4.59 -3.38
C LEU A 61 5.89 -4.33 -3.79
N PRO A 62 6.20 -3.16 -4.38
CA PRO A 62 7.57 -2.73 -4.61
C PRO A 62 8.35 -2.65 -3.28
N ASN A 63 9.68 -2.80 -3.32
CA ASN A 63 10.50 -2.70 -2.09
C ASN A 63 10.46 -1.30 -1.44
N SER A 64 10.23 -0.26 -2.25
CA SER A 64 10.13 1.13 -1.82
C SER A 64 9.18 1.91 -2.72
N ILE A 65 8.45 2.86 -2.12
CA ILE A 65 7.57 3.79 -2.82
C ILE A 65 8.01 5.21 -2.47
N GLY A 66 8.26 6.05 -3.48
CA GLY A 66 8.75 7.42 -3.26
C GLY A 66 7.66 8.38 -2.76
N GLY A 67 6.40 8.13 -3.11
CA GLY A 67 5.22 8.83 -2.59
C GLY A 67 4.44 8.01 -1.56
N SER A 68 3.12 8.16 -1.59
CA SER A 68 2.18 7.50 -0.67
C SER A 68 1.75 6.12 -1.18
N LEU A 69 1.36 5.24 -0.26
CA LEU A 69 0.75 3.94 -0.54
C LEU A 69 -0.67 3.91 0.02
N ASP A 70 -1.65 3.77 -0.86
CA ASP A 70 -3.06 3.71 -0.51
C ASP A 70 -3.61 2.28 -0.68
N LEU A 71 -3.89 1.65 0.46
CA LEU A 71 -4.51 0.34 0.62
C LEU A 71 -5.79 0.46 1.47
N THR A 72 -6.47 1.61 1.39
CA THR A 72 -7.58 2.00 2.28
C THR A 72 -8.63 0.90 2.49
N SER A 73 -8.94 0.10 1.47
CA SER A 73 -10.02 -0.91 1.53
C SER A 73 -9.61 -2.29 2.04
N LEU A 74 -8.33 -2.53 2.33
CA LEU A 74 -7.93 -3.77 2.96
C LEU A 74 -8.53 -3.88 4.37
N THR A 75 -9.18 -5.00 4.66
CA THR A 75 -9.74 -5.28 6.00
C THR A 75 -8.87 -6.23 6.81
N SER A 76 -7.96 -6.96 6.17
CA SER A 76 -7.01 -7.89 6.80
C SER A 76 -5.58 -7.62 6.33
N ALA A 77 -4.61 -7.89 7.21
CA ALA A 77 -3.17 -7.84 6.92
C ALA A 77 -2.61 -9.22 6.54
N GLU A 78 -3.45 -10.24 6.49
CA GLU A 78 -3.05 -11.59 6.08
C GLU A 78 -2.45 -11.57 4.67
N GLY A 79 -1.25 -12.13 4.52
CA GLY A 79 -0.50 -12.12 3.27
C GLY A 79 0.09 -10.76 2.85
N LEU A 80 -0.16 -9.69 3.60
CA LEU A 80 0.34 -8.36 3.27
C LEU A 80 1.80 -8.20 3.68
N THR A 81 2.68 -8.04 2.69
CA THR A 81 4.06 -7.60 2.90
C THR A 81 4.22 -6.15 2.44
N LEU A 82 4.37 -5.23 3.39
CA LEU A 82 4.54 -3.82 3.11
C LEU A 82 5.96 -3.51 2.59
N PRO A 83 6.13 -2.43 1.80
CA PRO A 83 7.44 -1.92 1.41
C PRO A 83 8.29 -1.59 2.65
N SER A 84 9.61 -1.67 2.49
CA SER A 84 10.54 -1.27 3.54
C SER A 84 10.47 0.23 3.87
N SER A 85 10.08 1.05 2.89
CA SER A 85 9.99 2.51 2.99
C SER A 85 8.86 3.07 2.13
N VAL A 86 8.12 4.03 2.68
CA VAL A 86 7.11 4.85 2.01
C VAL A 86 7.47 6.32 2.23
N GLY A 87 7.73 7.06 1.15
CA GLY A 87 8.14 8.46 1.25
C GLY A 87 7.02 9.41 1.70
N GLY A 88 5.77 9.05 1.44
CA GLY A 88 4.57 9.77 1.84
C GLY A 88 3.78 9.06 2.94
N ASP A 89 2.46 9.07 2.80
CA ASP A 89 1.52 8.44 3.72
C ASP A 89 1.35 6.94 3.41
N LEU A 90 1.03 6.16 4.45
CA LEU A 90 0.55 4.78 4.29
C LEU A 90 -0.88 4.69 4.82
N ASP A 91 -1.83 4.41 3.93
CA ASP A 91 -3.24 4.30 4.28
C ASP A 91 -3.67 2.82 4.38
N LEU A 92 -4.02 2.40 5.60
CA LEU A 92 -4.61 1.10 5.95
C LEU A 92 -5.89 1.33 6.78
N TYR A 93 -6.65 2.38 6.47
CA TYR A 93 -7.73 2.91 7.30
C TYR A 93 -8.78 1.87 7.72
N ARG A 94 -9.14 0.94 6.83
CA ARG A 94 -10.17 -0.09 7.09
C ARG A 94 -9.64 -1.40 7.67
N LEU A 95 -8.35 -1.48 7.96
CA LEU A 95 -7.78 -2.66 8.58
C LEU A 95 -8.40 -2.88 9.97
N THR A 96 -8.95 -4.07 10.24
CA THR A 96 -9.71 -4.34 11.47
C THR A 96 -8.88 -4.99 12.57
N SER A 97 -7.68 -5.47 12.25
CA SER A 97 -6.70 -5.95 13.24
C SER A 97 -5.27 -5.73 12.78
N ALA A 98 -4.36 -5.50 13.72
CA ALA A 98 -2.93 -5.39 13.47
C ALA A 98 -2.20 -6.75 13.50
N GLU A 99 -2.90 -7.85 13.73
CA GLU A 99 -2.30 -9.18 13.76
C GLU A 99 -1.58 -9.50 12.43
N GLY A 100 -0.32 -9.94 12.54
CA GLY A 100 0.54 -10.21 11.37
C GLY A 100 1.06 -8.98 10.63
N LEU A 101 0.64 -7.76 11.00
CA LEU A 101 1.08 -6.53 10.34
C LEU A 101 2.52 -6.17 10.75
N THR A 102 3.43 -6.22 9.78
CA THR A 102 4.80 -5.69 9.96
C THR A 102 4.90 -4.31 9.33
N LEU A 103 5.12 -3.28 10.14
CA LEU A 103 5.20 -1.89 9.68
C LEU A 103 6.52 -1.58 8.96
N PRO A 104 6.53 -0.68 7.95
CA PRO A 104 7.74 -0.22 7.28
C PRO A 104 8.77 0.35 8.25
N ASN A 105 10.04 0.32 7.86
CA ASN A 105 11.11 0.97 8.63
C ASN A 105 10.94 2.49 8.63
N ASN A 106 10.45 3.05 7.51
CA ASN A 106 10.23 4.48 7.37
C ASN A 106 8.90 4.77 6.68
N ILE A 107 8.18 5.74 7.24
CA ILE A 107 7.02 6.40 6.63
C ILE A 107 7.28 7.89 6.75
N GLY A 108 7.37 8.60 5.63
CA GLY A 108 7.66 10.05 5.65
C GLY A 108 6.50 10.87 6.23
N GLY A 109 5.27 10.43 5.96
CA GLY A 109 4.02 11.05 6.40
C GLY A 109 3.39 10.38 7.62
N TYR A 110 2.10 10.08 7.49
CA TYR A 110 1.23 9.45 8.48
C TYR A 110 0.93 7.99 8.13
N LEU A 111 0.65 7.20 9.18
CA LEU A 111 0.11 5.85 9.06
C LEU A 111 -1.34 5.85 9.54
N TYR A 112 -2.29 5.63 8.63
CA TYR A 112 -3.71 5.65 8.94
C TYR A 112 -4.21 4.24 9.30
N LEU A 113 -4.67 4.05 10.54
CA LEU A 113 -5.13 2.77 11.09
C LEU A 113 -6.45 2.92 11.87
N LYS A 114 -7.39 3.64 11.25
CA LYS A 114 -8.56 4.16 11.96
C LYS A 114 -9.52 3.11 12.50
N SER A 115 -9.58 1.94 11.85
CA SER A 115 -10.52 0.88 12.19
C SER A 115 -9.97 -0.14 13.20
N LEU A 116 -8.70 -0.02 13.59
CA LEU A 116 -8.12 -0.82 14.67
C LEU A 116 -8.72 -0.44 16.03
N THR A 117 -8.67 -1.39 16.96
CA THR A 117 -9.03 -1.10 18.35
C THR A 117 -8.10 -0.06 18.97
N TYR A 118 -8.57 0.64 20.01
CA TYR A 118 -7.73 1.57 20.76
C TYR A 118 -6.46 0.88 21.30
N THR A 119 -6.61 -0.34 21.84
CA THR A 119 -5.50 -1.09 22.41
C THR A 119 -4.45 -1.46 21.36
N GLU A 120 -4.85 -1.91 20.16
CA GLU A 120 -3.90 -2.17 19.07
C GLU A 120 -3.17 -0.90 18.63
N ASN A 121 -3.92 0.20 18.44
CA ASN A 121 -3.34 1.49 18.08
C ASN A 121 -2.30 1.98 19.10
N GLU A 122 -2.60 1.93 20.40
CA GLU A 122 -1.65 2.30 21.45
C GLU A 122 -0.44 1.37 21.51
N SER A 123 -0.64 0.06 21.31
CA SER A 123 0.46 -0.90 21.28
C SER A 123 1.42 -0.60 20.14
N LEU A 124 0.89 -0.29 18.95
CA LEU A 124 1.71 0.09 17.78
C LEU A 124 2.43 1.42 18.02
N ARG A 125 1.78 2.43 18.61
CA ARG A 125 2.42 3.71 18.96
C ARG A 125 3.57 3.56 19.95
N GLN A 126 3.43 2.66 20.92
CA GLN A 126 4.49 2.36 21.88
C GLN A 126 5.64 1.58 21.25
N ALA A 127 5.33 0.63 20.35
CA ALA A 127 6.34 -0.15 19.65
C ALA A 127 7.09 0.67 18.58
N ARG A 128 6.41 1.65 17.96
CA ARG A 128 6.91 2.48 16.87
C ARG A 128 6.63 3.98 17.12
N PRO A 129 7.24 4.58 18.15
CA PRO A 129 7.05 5.99 18.50
C PRO A 129 7.63 6.94 17.44
N ASP A 130 8.44 6.42 16.52
CA ASP A 130 8.96 7.12 15.35
C ASP A 130 7.88 7.38 14.28
N LEU A 131 6.82 6.57 14.26
CA LEU A 131 5.76 6.66 13.26
C LEU A 131 4.60 7.54 13.73
N ARG A 132 4.06 8.34 12.81
CA ARG A 132 2.88 9.18 13.06
C ARG A 132 1.59 8.39 12.77
N ILE A 133 1.23 7.49 13.67
CA ILE A 133 0.01 6.68 13.56
C ILE A 133 -1.22 7.57 13.81
N ILE A 134 -2.34 7.41 13.10
CA ILE A 134 -3.61 8.17 13.30
C ILE A 134 -4.88 7.35 13.01
#